data_AF-A0A949FQY9-F1
#
_entry.id   AF-A0A949FQY9-F1
#
_cell.length_a   1.000
_cell.length_b   1.000
_cell.length_c   1.000
_cell.angle_alpha   90.00
_cell.angle_beta   90.00
_cell.angle_gamma   90.00
#
_symmetry.space_group_name_H-M   'P 1'
#
loop_
_entity.id
_entity.type
_entity.pdbx_description
1 polymer ?
#
loop_
_entity_poly.entity_id
_entity_poly.type
_entity_poly.pdbx_seq_one_letter_code
_entity_poly.pdbx_strand_id
1 'polypeptide(L)'
;MQPSQIRRRDIVLQTLGLGTFSAMAGMPTVARVLASQVQQESLQITAQQVRDACWIATVQWTEDQCEEVAKALNRKLERLRSLRDEPPTEDVAMPLAFIPSFFIRSETQPREDRDPRTSPWQQGVELPTWTKMEDVLDWSIPKLALGLRRKLYSCEELTVFYFNRLKSSNERLNCVVRMNDRAIELSRLR
;
A
#
# COMPACT_ATOMS: atom_id res chain seq x y z
N MET A 1 -44.94 -24.32 -31.32
CA MET A 1 -43.80 -25.00 -30.68
C MET A 1 -42.69 -23.97 -30.50
N GLN A 2 -42.26 -23.72 -29.27
CA GLN A 2 -41.35 -22.63 -28.90
C GLN A 2 -39.89 -22.94 -29.28
N PRO A 3 -39.07 -21.96 -29.71
CA PRO A 3 -37.63 -22.13 -29.87
C PRO A 3 -36.93 -22.11 -28.50
N SER A 4 -36.14 -23.16 -28.24
CA SER A 4 -35.35 -23.37 -27.03
C SER A 4 -34.30 -22.27 -26.85
N GLN A 5 -34.30 -21.63 -25.68
CA GLN A 5 -33.31 -20.63 -25.29
C GLN A 5 -31.93 -21.25 -25.12
N ILE A 6 -31.01 -20.94 -26.03
CA ILE A 6 -29.59 -21.26 -25.90
C ILE A 6 -29.00 -20.33 -24.83
N ARG A 7 -28.49 -20.91 -23.75
CA ARG A 7 -27.90 -20.18 -22.63
C ARG A 7 -26.50 -19.70 -23.03
N ARG A 8 -26.26 -18.39 -22.92
CA ARG A 8 -24.99 -17.69 -23.29
C ARG A 8 -23.71 -18.30 -22.70
N ARG A 9 -23.82 -19.12 -21.65
CA ARG A 9 -22.71 -19.86 -21.01
C ARG A 9 -22.14 -20.99 -21.87
N ASP A 10 -22.93 -21.59 -22.75
CA ASP A 10 -22.46 -22.75 -23.54
C ASP A 10 -21.62 -22.31 -24.75
N ILE A 11 -21.80 -21.07 -25.22
CA ILE A 11 -21.02 -20.49 -26.33
C ILE A 11 -19.58 -20.16 -25.87
N VAL A 12 -19.40 -19.74 -24.62
CA VAL A 12 -18.08 -19.37 -24.06
C VAL A 12 -17.20 -20.61 -23.84
N LEU A 13 -17.81 -21.77 -23.58
CA LEU A 13 -17.07 -23.03 -23.40
C LEU A 13 -16.63 -23.66 -24.73
N GLN A 14 -17.32 -23.38 -25.85
CA GLN A 14 -16.90 -23.89 -27.16
C GLN A 14 -15.70 -23.15 -27.77
N THR A 15 -15.42 -21.91 -27.35
CA THR A 15 -14.25 -21.15 -27.85
C THR A 15 -12.93 -21.52 -27.18
N LEU A 16 -12.92 -22.45 -26.22
CA LEU A 16 -11.69 -22.95 -25.57
C LEU A 16 -11.17 -24.26 -26.18
N GLY A 17 -11.87 -24.82 -27.18
CA GLY A 17 -11.61 -26.18 -27.67
C GLY A 17 -10.83 -26.33 -28.98
N LEU A 18 -10.57 -25.27 -29.75
CA LEU A 18 -9.88 -25.39 -31.04
C LEU A 18 -8.87 -24.26 -31.22
N GLY A 19 -7.60 -24.64 -31.29
CA GLY A 19 -6.48 -23.74 -31.38
C GLY A 19 -6.50 -22.87 -32.63
N THR A 20 -6.22 -21.60 -32.42
CA THR A 20 -5.36 -20.81 -33.31
C THR A 20 -4.46 -19.93 -32.45
N PHE A 21 -3.23 -20.41 -32.30
CA PHE A 21 -2.06 -19.60 -31.97
C PHE A 21 -1.89 -18.56 -33.07
N SER A 22 -2.53 -17.39 -32.96
CA SER A 22 -2.10 -16.22 -33.71
C SER A 22 -2.59 -14.93 -33.05
N ALA A 23 -1.62 -14.12 -32.65
CA ALA A 23 -1.73 -12.70 -32.35
C ALA A 23 -2.71 -12.26 -31.23
N MET A 24 -2.32 -12.46 -29.97
CA MET A 24 -2.69 -11.53 -28.89
C MET A 24 -1.49 -11.25 -27.98
N ALA A 25 -0.54 -10.48 -28.50
CA ALA A 25 0.33 -9.66 -27.66
C ALA A 25 -0.55 -8.57 -27.02
N GLY A 26 -1.00 -8.78 -25.77
CA GLY A 26 -1.71 -7.72 -25.03
C GLY A 26 -2.71 -8.15 -23.95
N MET A 27 -2.88 -9.44 -23.66
CA MET A 27 -3.81 -9.88 -22.62
C MET A 27 -3.15 -9.89 -21.23
N PRO A 28 -3.62 -9.07 -20.26
CA PRO A 28 -3.07 -9.03 -18.90
C PRO A 28 -3.32 -10.35 -18.14
N THR A 29 -4.16 -11.24 -18.67
CA THR A 29 -4.42 -12.57 -18.13
C THR A 29 -3.24 -13.51 -18.32
N VAL A 30 -2.51 -13.44 -19.45
CA VAL A 30 -1.31 -14.27 -19.69
C VAL A 30 -0.18 -13.84 -18.76
N ALA A 31 0.02 -12.54 -18.58
CA ALA A 31 0.98 -12.01 -17.62
C ALA A 31 0.65 -12.43 -16.18
N ARG A 32 -0.64 -12.49 -15.81
CA ARG A 32 -1.07 -12.98 -14.49
C ARG A 32 -0.86 -14.48 -14.31
N VAL A 33 -1.15 -15.29 -15.33
CA VAL A 33 -0.96 -16.74 -15.29
C VAL A 33 0.52 -17.10 -15.23
N LEU A 34 1.36 -16.41 -16.02
CA LEU A 34 2.82 -16.55 -15.92
C LEU A 34 3.34 -16.10 -14.55
N ALA A 35 2.88 -14.94 -14.03
CA ALA A 35 3.26 -14.48 -12.70
C ALA A 35 2.84 -15.46 -11.60
N SER A 36 1.67 -16.11 -11.72
CA SER A 36 1.21 -17.11 -10.75
C SER A 36 1.98 -18.43 -10.83
N GLN A 37 2.47 -18.82 -12.01
CA GLN A 37 3.32 -20.01 -12.16
C GLN A 37 4.74 -19.75 -11.64
N VAL A 38 5.27 -18.54 -11.84
CA VAL A 38 6.56 -18.08 -11.27
C VAL A 38 6.53 -18.04 -9.74
N GLN A 39 5.35 -17.94 -9.11
CA GLN A 39 5.24 -17.96 -7.66
C GLN A 39 5.52 -19.33 -7.02
N GLN A 40 5.48 -20.42 -7.80
CA GLN A 40 5.65 -21.80 -7.30
C GLN A 40 7.02 -22.40 -7.61
N GLU A 41 7.71 -21.90 -8.64
CA GLU A 41 9.08 -22.32 -8.93
C GLU A 41 10.07 -21.53 -8.09
N SER A 42 11.16 -22.19 -7.69
CA SER A 42 12.19 -21.68 -6.79
C SER A 42 12.54 -20.22 -7.05
N LEU A 43 12.51 -19.41 -5.99
CA LEU A 43 12.87 -17.99 -5.92
C LEU A 43 14.34 -17.67 -6.29
N GLN A 44 15.08 -18.62 -6.85
CA GLN A 44 16.45 -18.46 -7.33
C GLN A 44 16.45 -18.42 -8.86
N ILE A 45 17.12 -17.41 -9.41
CA ILE A 45 17.31 -17.26 -10.86
C ILE A 45 18.37 -18.27 -11.31
N THR A 46 18.02 -19.11 -12.29
CA THR A 46 18.92 -20.11 -12.89
C THR A 46 19.62 -19.57 -14.14
N ALA A 47 20.77 -20.15 -14.51
CA ALA A 47 21.50 -19.77 -15.73
C ALA A 47 20.68 -20.00 -17.01
N GLN A 48 19.82 -21.04 -17.02
CA GLN A 48 18.90 -21.31 -18.13
C GLN A 48 17.88 -20.17 -18.31
N GLN A 49 17.30 -19.66 -17.21
CA GLN A 49 16.40 -18.50 -17.26
C GLN A 49 17.11 -17.24 -17.79
N VAL A 50 18.39 -17.06 -17.46
CA VAL A 50 19.20 -15.94 -18.00
C VAL A 50 19.39 -16.12 -19.50
N ARG A 51 19.70 -17.33 -19.97
CA ARG A 51 19.85 -17.64 -21.40
C ARG A 51 18.57 -17.38 -22.20
N ASP A 52 17.41 -17.77 -21.67
CA ASP A 52 16.13 -17.51 -22.32
C ASP A 52 15.86 -15.99 -22.41
N ALA A 53 16.26 -15.23 -21.40
CA ALA A 53 16.18 -13.77 -21.43
C ALA A 53 17.18 -13.12 -22.41
N CYS A 54 18.35 -13.72 -22.62
CA CYS A 54 19.33 -13.26 -23.62
C CYS A 54 18.77 -13.29 -25.04
N TRP A 55 17.94 -14.29 -25.37
CA TRP A 55 17.24 -14.36 -26.66
C TRP A 55 16.32 -13.14 -26.86
N ILE A 56 15.56 -12.77 -25.83
CA ILE A 56 14.68 -11.59 -25.85
C ILE A 56 15.51 -10.30 -25.98
N ALA A 57 16.62 -10.21 -25.26
CA ALA A 57 17.52 -9.07 -25.29
C ALA A 57 18.38 -8.98 -26.57
N THR A 58 18.33 -10.00 -27.44
CA THR A 58 19.18 -10.12 -28.64
C THR A 58 20.69 -10.06 -28.30
N VAL A 59 21.07 -10.65 -27.16
CA VAL A 59 22.47 -10.70 -26.69
C VAL A 59 22.93 -12.16 -26.72
N GLN A 60 24.17 -12.41 -27.17
CA GLN A 60 24.77 -13.74 -27.11
C GLN A 60 25.81 -13.78 -25.98
N TRP A 61 25.55 -14.60 -24.98
CA TRP A 61 26.45 -14.86 -23.87
C TRP A 61 26.85 -16.33 -23.82
N THR A 62 28.05 -16.60 -23.30
CA THR A 62 28.51 -17.95 -23.01
C THR A 62 27.82 -18.49 -21.75
N GLU A 63 27.85 -19.82 -21.54
CA GLU A 63 27.30 -20.43 -20.32
C GLU A 63 27.92 -19.83 -19.04
N ASP A 64 29.25 -19.65 -19.03
CA ASP A 64 29.97 -19.09 -17.88
C ASP A 64 29.48 -17.67 -17.54
N GLN A 65 29.19 -16.85 -18.55
CA GLN A 65 28.64 -15.50 -18.38
C GLN A 65 27.20 -15.55 -17.84
N CYS A 66 26.38 -16.49 -18.32
CA CYS A 66 25.03 -16.69 -17.80
C CYS A 66 25.03 -17.10 -16.32
N GLU A 67 25.96 -17.98 -15.91
CA GLU A 67 26.11 -18.35 -14.49
C GLU A 67 26.54 -17.18 -13.61
N GLU A 68 27.49 -16.37 -14.07
CA GLU A 68 27.97 -15.20 -13.32
C GLU A 68 26.84 -14.18 -13.12
N VAL A 69 26.06 -13.92 -14.17
CA VAL A 69 24.88 -13.04 -14.13
C VAL A 69 23.82 -13.60 -13.19
N ALA A 70 23.52 -14.90 -13.25
CA ALA A 70 22.56 -15.54 -12.35
C ALA A 70 22.98 -15.37 -10.87
N LYS A 71 24.27 -15.58 -10.55
CA LYS A 71 24.82 -15.33 -9.20
C LYS A 71 24.67 -13.87 -8.78
N ALA A 72 24.96 -12.92 -9.67
CA ALA A 72 24.83 -11.50 -9.39
C ALA A 72 23.37 -11.08 -9.14
N LEU A 73 22.44 -11.61 -9.94
CA LEU A 73 21.01 -11.34 -9.79
C LEU A 73 20.45 -11.94 -8.50
N ASN A 74 20.87 -13.16 -8.13
CA ASN A 74 20.47 -13.78 -6.86
C ASN A 74 20.95 -12.97 -5.64
N ARG A 75 22.18 -12.45 -5.65
CA ARG A 75 22.66 -11.53 -4.60
C ARG A 75 21.82 -10.24 -4.52
N LYS A 76 21.37 -9.70 -5.66
CA LYS A 76 20.49 -8.52 -5.68
C LYS A 76 19.09 -8.85 -5.16
N LEU A 77 18.54 -10.01 -5.52
CA LEU A 77 17.26 -10.48 -5.01
C LEU A 77 17.29 -10.65 -3.50
N GLU A 78 18.37 -11.21 -2.96
CA GLU A 78 18.54 -11.37 -1.51
C GLU A 78 18.57 -10.01 -0.79
N ARG A 79 19.30 -9.02 -1.33
CA ARG A 79 19.27 -7.64 -0.80
C ARG A 79 17.89 -6.99 -0.88
N LEU A 80 17.14 -7.25 -1.95
CA LEU A 80 15.78 -6.72 -2.08
C LEU A 80 14.82 -7.39 -1.09
N ARG A 81 15.03 -8.66 -0.76
CA ARG A 81 14.27 -9.36 0.29
C ARG A 81 14.59 -8.77 1.66
N SER A 82 15.87 -8.62 1.99
CA SER A 82 16.26 -8.02 3.28
C SER A 82 15.68 -6.61 3.47
N LEU A 83 15.62 -5.80 2.41
CA LEU A 83 15.00 -4.47 2.44
C LEU A 83 13.47 -4.50 2.56
N ARG A 84 12.80 -5.59 2.13
CA ARG A 84 11.35 -5.75 2.26
C ARG A 84 10.96 -6.36 3.60
N ASP A 85 11.82 -7.20 4.16
CA ASP A 85 11.61 -7.85 5.45
C ASP A 85 11.71 -6.85 6.61
N GLU A 86 12.48 -5.77 6.43
CA GLU A 86 12.54 -4.66 7.38
C GLU A 86 11.51 -3.58 7.01
N PRO A 87 10.36 -3.50 7.70
CA PRO A 87 9.38 -2.45 7.44
C PRO A 87 9.96 -1.08 7.78
N PRO A 88 9.61 -0.02 7.00
CA PRO A 88 9.99 1.33 7.37
C PRO A 88 9.43 1.70 8.75
N THR A 89 10.25 2.37 9.56
CA THR A 89 9.85 2.92 10.85
C THR A 89 8.92 4.12 10.65
N GLU A 90 8.04 4.37 11.64
CA GLU A 90 7.00 5.41 11.56
C GLU A 90 7.57 6.85 11.49
N ASP A 91 8.83 7.03 11.91
CA ASP A 91 9.53 8.31 11.89
C ASP A 91 10.13 8.65 10.52
N VAL A 92 10.00 7.77 9.52
CA VAL A 92 10.51 8.02 8.18
C VAL A 92 9.53 8.93 7.44
N ALA A 93 10.00 10.11 7.05
CA ALA A 93 9.25 11.03 6.20
C ALA A 93 8.79 10.32 4.92
N MET A 94 7.55 10.58 4.49
CA MET A 94 7.01 9.98 3.27
C MET A 94 7.96 10.28 2.09
N PRO A 95 8.46 9.26 1.36
CA PRO A 95 9.46 9.46 0.31
C PRO A 95 8.99 10.37 -0.83
N LEU A 96 7.67 10.52 -0.98
CA LEU A 96 7.00 11.34 -1.97
C LEU A 96 6.30 12.55 -1.36
N ALA A 97 6.71 12.99 -0.17
CA ALA A 97 6.28 14.29 0.32
C ALA A 97 6.81 15.36 -0.65
N PHE A 98 5.95 15.83 -1.55
CA PHE A 98 6.23 16.99 -2.35
C PHE A 98 6.32 18.18 -1.40
N ILE A 99 7.55 18.56 -1.07
CA ILE A 99 7.83 19.81 -0.35
C ILE A 99 8.13 20.83 -1.44
N PRO A 100 7.19 21.74 -1.78
CA PRO A 100 7.46 22.82 -2.71
C PRO A 100 8.45 23.80 -2.07
N SER A 101 9.74 23.47 -2.09
CA SER A 101 10.82 24.29 -1.54
C SER A 101 11.14 25.51 -2.40
N PHE A 102 10.53 25.64 -3.58
CA PHE A 102 10.73 26.79 -4.47
C PHE A 102 10.18 28.13 -3.92
N PHE A 103 9.23 28.10 -2.97
CA PHE A 103 8.68 29.32 -2.34
C PHE A 103 8.87 29.39 -0.82
N ILE A 104 9.47 28.36 -0.22
CA ILE A 104 9.73 28.33 1.21
C ILE A 104 11.16 28.86 1.39
N ARG A 105 11.29 30.13 1.80
CA ARG A 105 12.56 30.62 2.36
C ARG A 105 13.02 29.58 3.37
N SER A 106 14.27 29.13 3.25
CA SER A 106 14.94 28.32 4.27
C SER A 106 14.90 29.08 5.60
N GLU A 107 13.80 28.95 6.34
CA GLU A 107 13.73 29.30 7.75
C GLU A 107 14.46 28.19 8.49
N THR A 108 15.78 28.25 8.45
CA THR A 108 16.68 27.71 9.47
C THR A 108 16.59 28.52 10.77
N GLN A 109 15.43 29.12 11.04
CA GLN A 109 15.11 29.66 12.35
C GLN A 109 14.18 28.67 13.04
N PRO A 110 14.57 28.11 14.20
CA PRO A 110 13.57 27.49 15.05
C PRO A 110 12.53 28.57 15.31
N ARG A 111 11.27 28.25 15.05
CA ARG A 111 10.14 29.11 15.39
C ARG A 111 10.01 29.13 16.91
N GLU A 112 10.95 29.81 17.58
CA GLU A 112 10.83 30.18 18.98
C GLU A 112 9.66 31.17 19.10
N ASP A 113 8.89 31.00 20.17
CA ASP A 113 7.78 31.87 20.59
C ASP A 113 6.48 31.86 19.77
N ARG A 114 5.98 30.69 19.40
CA ARG A 114 4.52 30.50 19.51
C ARG A 114 4.23 29.68 20.75
N ASP A 115 3.63 30.33 21.75
CA ASP A 115 3.00 29.61 22.85
C ASP A 115 2.02 28.58 22.23
N PRO A 116 2.25 27.26 22.37
CA PRO A 116 1.40 26.23 21.79
C PRO A 116 -0.04 26.32 22.31
N ARG A 117 -0.28 27.10 23.38
CA ARG A 117 -1.60 27.37 23.93
C ARG A 117 -2.44 28.33 23.10
N THR A 118 -1.84 29.17 22.25
CA THR A 118 -2.55 30.26 21.55
C THR A 118 -2.47 30.06 20.04
N SER A 119 -3.16 29.03 19.55
CA SER A 119 -3.24 28.79 18.11
C SER A 119 -4.46 29.54 17.56
N PRO A 120 -4.33 30.49 16.60
CA PRO A 120 -5.43 31.34 16.13
C PRO A 120 -6.62 30.56 15.55
N TRP A 121 -6.40 29.32 15.08
CA TRP A 121 -7.43 28.39 14.60
C TRP A 121 -8.45 27.97 15.68
N GLN A 122 -8.23 28.33 16.94
CA GLN A 122 -9.08 27.95 18.08
C GLN A 122 -10.16 28.98 18.39
N GLN A 123 -10.01 30.21 17.90
CA GLN A 123 -10.99 31.27 18.14
C GLN A 123 -12.22 31.01 17.27
N GLY A 124 -13.33 30.59 17.92
CA GLY A 124 -14.62 30.37 17.26
C GLY A 124 -14.98 28.90 16.96
N VAL A 125 -14.17 27.93 17.40
CA VAL A 125 -14.54 26.50 17.24
C VAL A 125 -15.42 26.07 18.42
N GLU A 126 -16.73 26.07 18.20
CA GLU A 126 -17.67 25.47 19.14
C GLU A 126 -17.63 23.94 19.02
N LEU A 127 -17.58 23.26 20.17
CA LEU A 127 -17.79 21.83 20.20
C LEU A 127 -19.29 21.54 20.12
N PRO A 128 -19.74 20.70 19.18
CA PRO A 128 -21.09 20.20 19.21
C PRO A 128 -21.32 19.37 20.48
N THR A 129 -22.59 19.19 20.86
CA THR A 129 -22.98 18.39 22.02
C THR A 129 -22.39 16.99 21.89
N TRP A 130 -21.53 16.61 22.83
CA TRP A 130 -20.90 15.30 22.87
C TRP A 130 -21.57 14.44 23.92
N THR A 131 -22.15 13.32 23.50
CA THR A 131 -22.80 12.37 24.42
C THR A 131 -22.19 10.97 24.29
N LYS A 132 -21.76 10.59 23.09
CA LYS A 132 -21.16 9.28 22.80
C LYS A 132 -19.91 9.43 21.95
N MET A 133 -19.08 8.40 21.97
CA MET A 133 -17.86 8.35 21.14
C MET A 133 -18.17 8.37 19.63
N GLU A 134 -19.35 7.91 19.24
CA GLU A 134 -19.82 7.91 17.85
C GLU A 134 -19.98 9.32 17.29
N ASP A 135 -20.31 10.31 18.13
CA ASP A 135 -20.50 11.71 17.72
C ASP A 135 -19.19 12.34 17.20
N VAL A 136 -18.04 11.75 17.56
CA VAL A 136 -16.70 12.22 17.21
C VAL A 136 -16.36 11.97 15.74
N LEU A 137 -17.08 11.07 15.06
CA LEU A 137 -16.78 10.67 13.67
C LEU A 137 -16.89 11.81 12.66
N ASP A 138 -17.81 12.74 12.91
CA ASP A 138 -18.08 13.85 11.99
C ASP A 138 -17.26 15.11 12.33
N TRP A 139 -16.34 15.01 13.30
CA TRP A 139 -15.57 16.15 13.76
C TRP A 139 -14.35 16.40 12.88
N SER A 140 -14.10 17.67 12.60
CA SER A 140 -12.85 18.11 11.97
C SER A 140 -11.68 18.01 12.95
N ILE A 141 -10.46 17.91 12.43
CA ILE A 141 -9.21 17.88 13.23
C ILE A 141 -9.15 18.96 14.32
N PRO A 142 -9.47 20.24 14.08
CA PRO A 142 -9.44 21.25 15.15
C PRO A 142 -10.48 20.97 16.26
N LYS A 143 -11.66 20.42 15.93
CA LYS A 143 -12.66 20.02 16.92
C LYS A 143 -12.17 18.83 17.76
N LEU A 144 -11.51 17.85 17.13
CA LEU A 144 -10.90 16.72 17.83
C LEU A 144 -9.82 17.18 18.82
N ALA A 145 -8.92 18.05 18.36
CA ALA A 145 -7.87 18.61 19.20
C ALA A 145 -8.42 19.40 20.39
N LEU A 146 -9.52 20.15 20.18
CA LEU A 146 -10.20 20.88 21.25
C LEU A 146 -10.86 19.91 22.25
N GLY A 147 -11.44 18.80 21.77
CA GLY A 147 -12.02 17.75 22.62
C GLY A 147 -10.99 17.09 23.54
N LEU A 148 -9.81 16.76 23.01
CA LEU A 148 -8.69 16.24 23.79
C LEU A 148 -8.20 17.24 24.85
N ARG A 149 -8.05 18.52 24.48
CA ARG A 149 -7.64 19.58 25.42
C ARG A 149 -8.66 19.79 26.54
N ARG A 150 -9.95 19.70 26.23
CA ARG A 150 -11.03 19.76 27.23
C ARG A 150 -11.21 18.45 28.00
N LYS A 151 -10.39 17.42 27.72
CA LYS A 151 -10.43 16.09 28.36
C LYS A 151 -11.80 15.42 28.25
N LEU A 152 -12.50 15.62 27.13
CA LEU A 152 -13.78 14.92 26.89
C LEU A 152 -13.58 13.42 26.67
N TYR A 153 -12.43 13.05 26.07
CA TYR A 153 -11.98 11.68 25.87
C TYR A 153 -10.45 11.63 25.90
N SER A 154 -9.89 10.44 26.09
CA SER A 154 -8.44 10.19 26.05
C SER A 154 -7.93 9.89 24.64
N CYS A 155 -6.65 10.14 24.40
CA CYS A 155 -5.95 9.69 23.17
C CYS A 155 -6.10 8.18 22.99
N GLU A 156 -5.98 7.40 24.07
CA GLU A 156 -6.15 5.94 24.04
C GLU A 156 -7.56 5.54 23.59
N GLU A 157 -8.59 6.15 24.18
CA GLU A 157 -10.00 5.88 23.84
C GLU A 157 -10.29 6.19 22.37
N LEU A 158 -9.76 7.31 21.87
CA LEU A 158 -9.89 7.70 20.47
C LEU A 158 -9.20 6.70 19.54
N THR A 159 -7.96 6.31 19.85
CA THR A 159 -7.23 5.33 19.04
C THR A 159 -7.94 3.98 19.01
N VAL A 160 -8.36 3.45 20.16
CA VAL A 160 -9.08 2.17 20.25
C VAL A 160 -10.38 2.21 19.45
N PHE A 161 -11.14 3.31 19.55
CA PHE A 161 -12.39 3.49 18.81
C PHE A 161 -12.18 3.45 17.29
N TYR A 162 -11.24 4.24 16.75
CA TYR A 162 -10.96 4.23 15.30
C TYR A 162 -10.36 2.89 14.84
N PHE A 163 -9.53 2.25 15.65
CA PHE A 163 -8.93 0.96 15.32
C PHE A 163 -9.98 -0.15 15.18
N ASN A 164 -10.93 -0.22 16.11
CA ASN A 164 -12.03 -1.17 16.04
C ASN A 164 -12.92 -0.94 14.81
N ARG A 165 -13.20 0.32 14.49
CA ARG A 165 -13.97 0.69 13.29
C ARG A 165 -13.24 0.35 11.99
N LEU A 166 -11.92 0.55 11.94
CA LEU A 166 -11.10 0.17 10.79
C LEU A 166 -11.14 -1.35 10.60
N LYS A 167 -11.03 -2.14 11.69
CA LYS A 167 -11.16 -3.60 11.61
C LYS A 167 -12.51 -4.04 11.02
N SER A 168 -13.62 -3.50 11.52
CA SER A 168 -14.95 -3.89 11.04
C SER A 168 -15.25 -3.43 9.60
N SER A 169 -14.70 -2.28 9.19
CA SER A 169 -15.02 -1.66 7.89
C SER A 169 -14.06 -2.08 6.77
N ASN A 170 -12.83 -2.47 7.12
CA ASN A 170 -11.79 -2.80 6.15
C ASN A 170 -12.14 -4.07 5.35
N GLU A 171 -12.84 -5.04 5.94
CA GLU A 171 -13.29 -6.24 5.22
C GLU A 171 -14.12 -5.92 3.97
N ARG A 172 -14.86 -4.81 4.01
CA ARG A 172 -15.71 -4.37 2.89
C ARG A 172 -15.00 -3.39 1.95
N LEU A 173 -14.15 -2.51 2.49
CA LEU A 173 -13.58 -1.38 1.75
C LEU A 173 -12.16 -1.64 1.24
N ASN A 174 -11.41 -2.58 1.83
CA ASN A 174 -10.02 -2.92 1.50
C ASN A 174 -9.11 -1.68 1.35
N CYS A 175 -9.35 -0.64 2.17
CA CYS A 175 -8.58 0.61 2.12
C CYS A 175 -7.29 0.55 2.95
N VAL A 176 -7.19 -0.37 3.92
CA VAL A 176 -6.02 -0.49 4.79
C VAL A 176 -5.16 -1.66 4.32
N VAL A 177 -3.99 -1.34 3.78
CA VAL A 177 -2.99 -2.33 3.34
C VAL A 177 -2.22 -2.90 4.54
N ARG A 178 -1.91 -2.06 5.53
CA ARG A 178 -1.16 -2.45 6.73
C ARG A 178 -1.73 -1.76 7.96
N MET A 179 -2.00 -2.55 8.99
CA MET A 179 -2.44 -2.06 10.30
C MET A 179 -1.23 -2.03 11.25
N ASN A 180 -1.12 -0.99 12.07
CA ASN A 180 -0.09 -0.90 13.09
C ASN A 180 -0.66 -1.27 14.46
N ASP A 181 -0.24 -2.42 15.00
CA ASP A 181 -0.71 -2.90 16.30
C ASP A 181 -0.14 -2.09 17.48
N ARG A 182 1.00 -1.40 17.29
CA ARG A 182 1.64 -0.55 18.31
C ARG A 182 0.97 0.81 18.49
N ALA A 183 0.01 1.17 17.64
CA ALA A 183 -0.66 2.46 17.70
C ALA A 183 -1.34 2.73 19.07
N ILE A 184 -1.85 1.69 19.72
CA ILE A 184 -2.49 1.79 21.05
C ILE A 184 -1.43 1.99 22.15
N GLU A 185 -0.25 1.39 22.02
CA GLU A 185 0.85 1.61 22.97
C GLU A 185 1.39 3.04 22.87
N LEU A 186 1.55 3.54 21.64
CA LEU A 186 2.01 4.92 21.40
C LEU A 186 1.05 5.98 21.92
N SER A 187 -0.26 5.72 21.91
CA SER A 187 -1.26 6.67 22.40
C SER A 187 -1.28 6.82 23.93
N ARG A 188 -0.75 5.84 24.67
CA ARG A 188 -0.57 5.93 26.13
C ARG A 188 0.64 6.76 26.56
N LEU A 189 1.63 6.91 25.67
CA LEU A 189 2.87 7.63 25.97
C LEU A 189 2.74 9.16 25.84
N ARG A 190 1.60 9.67 25.37
CA ARG A 190 1.32 11.10 25.17
C ARG A 190 0.19 11.59 26.06
#